data_AF-A0A418EMU6-F1
#
_entry.id   AF-A0A418EMU6-F1
#
_cell.length_a   1.000
_cell.length_b   1.000
_cell.length_c   1.000
_cell.angle_alpha   90.00
_cell.angle_beta   90.00
_cell.angle_gamma   90.00
#
_symmetry.space_group_name_H-M   'P 1'
#
loop_
_entity.id
_entity.type
_entity.pdbx_description
1 polymer ?
#
loop_
_entity_poly.entity_id
_entity_poly.type
_entity_poly.pdbx_seq_one_letter_code
_entity_poly.pdbx_strand_id
1 'polypeptide(L)'
;MRVSKSTKAAYRNGLNQIKKGILAHGTPNMLTSIGSIDLTVFTYDHFLLFIQWAFQNTSNKPGTLASYRSAIKDYYKQQGVAVPREYDEDMKDLFQAQKLHAVTIAASSSVREAAILLGCSERSVREWVHDQAKLSHLKGSKARKRNTGNNGAVPILPDAHALVNYMKDLRRQELPVTSAHMMQFLPLDHMAWIENYMATRKTGYQSLLRLLQHFAGRHGFSKQRIYRKKKTQDDLELTRLAFGKQFHENTRM
;
A
#
# COMPACT_ATOMS: atom_id res chain seq x y z
N MET A 1 -3.49 -19.35 -2.48
CA MET A 1 -3.77 -17.91 -2.71
C MET A 1 -2.89 -17.40 -3.85
N ARG A 2 -3.46 -16.79 -4.90
CA ARG A 2 -2.71 -16.39 -6.11
C ARG A 2 -2.07 -15.01 -5.89
N VAL A 3 -0.75 -14.98 -5.66
CA VAL A 3 0.01 -13.75 -5.42
C VAL A 3 0.15 -12.95 -6.74
N SER A 4 0.02 -11.62 -6.70
CA SER A 4 0.11 -10.75 -7.89
C SER A 4 1.48 -10.83 -8.58
N LYS A 5 1.57 -10.54 -9.89
CA LYS A 5 2.85 -10.54 -10.62
C LYS A 5 3.87 -9.56 -10.01
N SER A 6 3.42 -8.38 -9.59
CA SER A 6 4.25 -7.36 -8.93
C SER A 6 4.81 -7.87 -7.60
N THR A 7 3.97 -8.50 -6.78
CA THR A 7 4.40 -9.07 -5.49
C THR A 7 5.37 -10.22 -5.67
N LYS A 8 5.19 -11.08 -6.69
CA LYS A 8 6.17 -12.13 -7.03
C LYS A 8 7.54 -11.57 -7.43
N ALA A 9 7.57 -10.42 -8.09
CA ALA A 9 8.83 -9.74 -8.41
C ALA A 9 9.48 -9.15 -7.14
N ALA A 10 8.69 -8.55 -6.25
CA ALA A 10 9.17 -8.04 -4.97
C ALA A 10 9.75 -9.16 -4.08
N TYR A 11 9.09 -10.32 -4.01
CA TYR A 11 9.60 -11.46 -3.25
C TYR A 11 10.88 -12.03 -3.84
N ARG A 12 11.01 -12.12 -5.17
CA ARG A 12 12.27 -12.50 -5.81
C ARG A 12 13.41 -11.54 -5.44
N ASN A 13 13.15 -10.24 -5.44
CA ASN A 13 14.15 -9.26 -5.00
C ASN A 13 14.51 -9.48 -3.51
N GLY A 14 13.51 -9.69 -2.64
CA GLY A 14 13.74 -9.99 -1.23
C GLY A 14 14.61 -11.23 -1.00
N LEU A 15 14.34 -12.33 -1.72
CA LEU A 15 15.16 -13.55 -1.66
C LEU A 15 16.59 -13.30 -2.16
N ASN A 16 16.76 -12.48 -3.20
CA ASN A 16 18.10 -12.12 -3.69
C ASN A 16 18.90 -11.32 -2.66
N GLN A 17 18.25 -10.45 -1.88
CA GLN A 17 18.91 -9.75 -0.77
C GLN A 17 19.35 -10.72 0.33
N ILE A 18 18.50 -11.69 0.67
CA ILE A 18 18.84 -12.75 1.64
C ILE A 18 20.05 -13.55 1.13
N LYS A 19 20.03 -13.99 -0.14
CA LYS A 19 21.16 -14.68 -0.77
C LYS A 19 22.44 -13.86 -0.73
N LYS A 20 22.36 -12.56 -1.02
CA LYS A 20 23.51 -11.66 -0.94
C LYS A 20 24.06 -11.59 0.49
N GLY A 21 23.18 -11.57 1.50
CA GLY A 21 23.59 -11.64 2.90
C GLY A 21 24.29 -12.96 3.25
N ILE A 22 23.75 -14.10 2.80
CA ILE A 22 24.36 -15.42 2.97
C ILE A 22 25.76 -15.47 2.35
N LEU A 23 25.93 -14.94 1.13
CA LEU A 23 27.23 -14.92 0.45
C LEU A 23 28.27 -14.04 1.16
N ALA A 24 27.82 -12.99 1.84
CA ALA A 24 28.73 -12.07 2.52
C ALA A 24 29.11 -12.54 3.93
N HIS A 25 28.20 -13.20 4.65
CA HIS A 25 28.35 -13.45 6.09
C HIS A 25 27.86 -14.84 6.56
N GLY A 26 27.24 -15.63 5.68
CA GLY A 26 26.73 -16.96 5.98
C GLY A 26 27.71 -18.06 5.60
N THR A 27 27.27 -19.31 5.76
CA THR A 27 28.03 -20.48 5.32
C THR A 27 27.58 -20.91 3.91
N PRO A 28 28.50 -21.35 3.03
CA PRO A 28 28.16 -21.71 1.66
C PRO A 28 27.09 -22.80 1.53
N ASN A 29 27.00 -23.71 2.50
CA ASN A 29 26.01 -24.79 2.54
C ASN A 29 24.56 -24.31 2.78
N MET A 30 24.35 -23.03 3.12
CA MET A 30 23.02 -22.42 3.17
C MET A 30 22.43 -22.17 1.78
N LEU A 31 23.22 -22.37 0.72
CA LEU A 31 22.77 -22.36 -0.65
C LEU A 31 22.89 -23.76 -1.25
N THR A 32 21.83 -24.18 -1.92
CA THR A 32 21.83 -25.38 -2.79
C THR A 32 22.83 -25.22 -3.94
N SER A 33 23.17 -26.32 -4.62
CA SER A 33 24.06 -26.32 -5.80
C SER A 33 23.60 -25.40 -6.94
N ILE A 34 22.30 -25.13 -7.03
CA ILE A 34 21.69 -24.21 -8.01
C ILE A 34 21.61 -22.76 -7.52
N GLY A 35 22.22 -22.44 -6.38
CA GLY A 35 22.26 -21.09 -5.80
C GLY A 35 20.93 -20.64 -5.19
N SER A 36 20.00 -21.56 -4.92
CA SER A 36 18.77 -21.28 -4.15
C SER A 36 19.01 -21.47 -2.66
N ILE A 37 18.23 -20.78 -1.82
CA ILE A 37 18.36 -20.88 -0.35
C ILE A 37 17.97 -22.30 0.05
N ASP A 38 18.85 -23.00 0.74
CA ASP A 38 18.58 -24.33 1.28
C ASP A 38 17.76 -24.18 2.58
N LEU A 39 16.48 -24.53 2.53
CA LEU A 39 15.58 -24.42 3.68
C LEU A 39 15.82 -25.46 4.77
N THR A 40 16.66 -26.47 4.51
CA THR A 40 17.06 -27.46 5.53
C THR A 40 18.20 -26.96 6.41
N VAL A 41 19.01 -26.02 5.88
CA VAL A 41 20.18 -25.44 6.57
C VAL A 41 19.89 -24.01 7.03
N PHE A 42 19.17 -23.21 6.23
CA PHE A 42 18.85 -21.82 6.52
C PHE A 42 17.68 -21.68 7.51
N THR A 43 18.00 -21.79 8.80
CA THR A 43 17.06 -21.62 9.92
C THR A 43 16.60 -20.17 10.15
N TYR A 44 15.63 -20.00 11.06
CA TYR A 44 15.13 -18.70 11.50
C TYR A 44 16.23 -17.82 12.11
N ASP A 45 17.16 -18.39 12.87
CA ASP A 45 18.26 -17.63 13.49
C ASP A 45 19.19 -17.02 12.44
N HIS A 46 19.48 -17.76 11.37
CA HIS A 46 20.24 -17.23 10.23
C HIS A 46 19.48 -16.10 9.52
N PHE A 47 18.15 -16.21 9.45
CA PHE A 47 17.31 -15.12 8.96
C PHE A 47 17.38 -13.88 9.88
N LEU A 48 17.37 -14.06 11.21
CA LEU A 48 17.52 -12.95 12.15
C LEU A 48 18.89 -12.28 12.03
N LEU A 49 19.98 -13.05 11.90
CA LEU A 49 21.31 -12.51 11.66
C LEU A 49 21.37 -11.68 10.37
N PHE A 50 20.74 -12.16 9.30
CA PHE A 50 20.59 -11.38 8.07
C PHE A 50 19.80 -10.08 8.30
N ILE A 51 18.69 -10.13 9.04
CA ILE A 51 17.86 -8.96 9.33
C ILE A 51 18.63 -7.93 10.16
N GLN A 52 19.38 -8.38 11.16
CA GLN A 52 20.26 -7.54 11.97
C GLN A 52 21.33 -6.88 11.09
N TRP A 53 22.04 -7.66 10.28
CA TRP A 53 23.03 -7.14 9.35
C TRP A 53 22.42 -6.11 8.39
N ALA A 54 21.27 -6.41 7.79
CA ALA A 54 20.60 -5.52 6.86
C ALA A 54 20.17 -4.23 7.55
N PHE A 55 19.71 -4.30 8.79
CA PHE A 55 19.35 -3.11 9.57
C PHE A 55 20.56 -2.21 9.85
N GLN A 56 21.71 -2.81 10.16
CA GLN A 56 22.95 -2.10 10.48
C GLN A 56 23.63 -1.49 9.25
N ASN A 57 23.63 -2.21 8.14
CA ASN A 57 24.48 -1.90 6.98
C ASN A 57 23.71 -1.31 5.79
N THR A 58 22.39 -1.13 5.91
CA THR A 58 21.57 -0.55 4.85
C THR A 58 20.62 0.50 5.41
N SER A 59 20.21 1.46 4.57
CA SER A 59 19.17 2.44 4.91
C SER A 59 17.74 1.89 4.79
N ASN A 60 17.58 0.55 4.86
CA ASN A 60 16.30 -0.10 4.66
C ASN A 60 15.34 0.22 5.81
N LYS A 61 14.12 0.61 5.44
CA LYS A 61 13.05 0.88 6.42
C LYS A 61 12.59 -0.43 7.07
N PRO A 62 12.07 -0.42 8.31
CA PRO A 62 11.55 -1.63 8.97
C PRO A 62 10.50 -2.39 8.14
N GLY A 63 9.69 -1.67 7.35
CA GLY A 63 8.74 -2.29 6.43
C GLY A 63 9.40 -3.10 5.30
N THR A 64 10.58 -2.69 4.83
CA THR A 64 11.38 -3.44 3.85
C THR A 64 11.95 -4.70 4.50
N LEU A 65 12.50 -4.61 5.71
CA LEU A 65 13.02 -5.77 6.43
C LEU A 65 11.92 -6.80 6.73
N ALA A 66 10.74 -6.34 7.16
CA ALA A 66 9.56 -7.19 7.33
C ALA A 66 9.09 -7.83 6.00
N SER A 67 9.35 -7.21 4.86
CA SER A 67 9.02 -7.78 3.55
C SER A 67 9.91 -8.96 3.17
N TYR A 68 11.16 -9.01 3.65
CA TYR A 68 12.04 -10.17 3.47
C TYR A 68 11.48 -11.41 4.19
N ARG A 69 10.90 -11.24 5.38
CA ARG A 69 10.16 -12.32 6.07
C ARG A 69 8.99 -12.83 5.22
N SER A 70 8.25 -11.93 4.57
CA SER A 70 7.15 -12.36 3.70
C SER A 70 7.66 -13.15 2.49
N ALA A 71 8.80 -12.73 1.92
CA ALA A 71 9.43 -13.41 0.79
C ALA A 71 9.91 -14.83 1.15
N ILE A 72 10.57 -15.01 2.30
CA ILE A 72 11.02 -16.34 2.73
C ILE A 72 9.82 -17.25 3.06
N LYS A 73 8.78 -16.74 3.73
CA LYS A 73 7.53 -17.51 3.99
C LYS A 73 6.85 -17.96 2.70
N ASP A 74 6.82 -17.11 1.68
CA ASP A 74 6.29 -17.47 0.36
C ASP A 74 7.16 -18.54 -0.30
N TYR A 75 8.49 -18.46 -0.15
CA TYR A 75 9.42 -19.46 -0.66
C TYR A 75 9.22 -20.84 -0.02
N TYR A 76 9.08 -20.92 1.32
CA TYR A 76 8.69 -22.16 2.02
C TYR A 76 7.44 -22.79 1.42
N LYS A 77 6.39 -21.99 1.21
CA LYS A 77 5.12 -22.46 0.61
C LYS A 77 5.29 -22.94 -0.83
N GLN A 78 6.14 -22.27 -1.62
CA GLN A 78 6.44 -22.69 -2.99
C GLN A 78 7.22 -24.00 -3.05
N GLN A 79 8.09 -24.27 -2.07
CA GLN A 79 8.82 -25.52 -1.95
C GLN A 79 7.99 -26.65 -1.31
N GLY A 80 6.74 -26.37 -0.89
CA GLY A 80 5.89 -27.36 -0.21
C GLY A 80 6.35 -27.71 1.21
N VAL A 81 7.21 -26.88 1.81
CA VAL A 81 7.75 -27.10 3.16
C VAL A 81 6.94 -26.29 4.18
N ALA A 82 6.69 -26.88 5.35
CA ALA A 82 6.03 -26.19 6.44
C ALA A 82 6.84 -24.95 6.88
N VAL A 83 6.15 -23.83 7.08
CA VAL A 83 6.79 -22.60 7.56
C VAL A 83 7.04 -22.75 9.06
N PRO A 84 8.27 -22.52 9.56
CA PRO A 84 8.55 -22.52 11.00
C PRO A 84 7.70 -21.48 11.75
N ARG A 85 7.20 -21.84 12.93
CA ARG A 85 6.29 -21.01 13.77
C ARG A 85 6.89 -19.67 14.16
N GLU A 86 8.21 -19.61 14.24
CA GLU A 86 8.99 -18.41 14.57
C GLU A 86 8.75 -17.32 13.54
N TYR A 87 8.50 -17.72 12.28
CA TYR A 87 8.09 -16.79 11.22
C TYR A 87 6.63 -16.32 11.36
N ASP A 88 5.90 -16.59 12.45
CA ASP A 88 4.58 -16.00 12.74
C ASP A 88 4.63 -14.81 13.71
N GLU A 89 5.75 -14.59 14.41
CA GLU A 89 5.95 -13.44 15.33
C GLU A 89 6.03 -12.07 14.61
N ASP A 90 5.59 -10.97 15.24
CA ASP A 90 5.70 -9.64 14.61
C ASP A 90 7.16 -9.15 14.61
N MET A 91 7.74 -8.98 13.43
CA MET A 91 9.10 -8.46 13.23
C MET A 91 9.29 -7.07 13.84
N LYS A 92 8.22 -6.29 14.00
CA LYS A 92 8.31 -4.97 14.64
C LYS A 92 8.70 -5.06 16.11
N ASP A 93 8.22 -6.10 16.80
CA ASP A 93 8.52 -6.30 18.21
C ASP A 93 10.00 -6.66 18.39
N LEU A 94 10.59 -7.43 17.46
CA LEU A 94 12.03 -7.69 17.43
C LEU A 94 12.87 -6.42 17.25
N PHE A 95 12.54 -5.56 16.27
CA PHE A 95 13.27 -4.30 16.07
C PHE A 95 13.11 -3.34 17.25
N GLN A 96 11.97 -3.36 17.90
CA GLN A 96 11.71 -2.51 19.06
C GLN A 96 12.46 -3.01 20.30
N ALA A 97 12.46 -4.32 20.54
CA ALA A 97 13.25 -4.96 21.59
C ALA A 97 14.74 -4.68 21.40
N GLN A 98 15.26 -4.77 20.17
CA GLN A 98 16.65 -4.48 19.86
C GLN A 98 17.02 -3.00 20.13
N LYS A 99 16.13 -2.06 19.78
CA LYS A 99 16.32 -0.63 20.10
C LYS A 99 16.30 -0.37 21.60
N LEU A 100 15.39 -0.99 22.34
CA LEU A 100 15.32 -0.86 23.78
C LEU A 100 16.57 -1.44 24.45
N HIS A 101 17.06 -2.58 23.97
CA HIS A 101 18.31 -3.17 24.44
C HIS A 101 19.51 -2.24 24.21
N ALA A 102 19.59 -1.59 23.04
CA ALA A 102 20.59 -0.57 22.76
C ALA A 102 20.55 0.59 23.76
N VAL A 103 19.34 1.05 24.09
CA VAL A 103 19.14 2.12 25.07
C VAL A 103 19.55 1.67 26.48
N THR A 104 19.22 0.43 26.86
CA THR A 104 19.65 -0.14 28.15
C THR A 104 21.17 -0.21 28.25
N ILE A 105 21.87 -0.71 27.23
CA ILE A 105 23.34 -0.76 27.21
C ILE A 105 23.93 0.65 27.26
N ALA A 106 23.35 1.59 26.50
CA ALA A 106 23.83 2.97 26.46
C ALA A 106 23.67 3.68 27.81
N ALA A 107 22.61 3.36 28.56
CA ALA A 107 22.36 3.89 29.90
C ALA A 107 23.28 3.25 30.96
N SER A 108 23.66 1.98 30.80
CA SER A 108 24.51 1.27 31.76
C SER A 108 26.02 1.43 31.49
N SER A 109 26.41 1.78 30.26
CA SER A 109 27.82 1.87 29.86
C SER A 109 28.10 3.15 29.07
N SER A 110 27.93 3.13 27.76
CA SER A 110 27.99 4.31 26.89
C SER A 110 27.30 4.05 25.57
N VAL A 111 26.96 5.14 24.87
CA VAL A 111 26.45 5.11 23.49
C VAL A 111 27.41 4.37 22.56
N ARG A 112 28.72 4.57 22.75
CA ARG A 112 29.77 3.96 21.93
C ARG A 112 29.82 2.45 22.11
N GLU A 113 29.73 2.00 23.36
CA GLU A 113 29.72 0.57 23.69
C GLU A 113 28.48 -0.12 23.11
N ALA A 114 27.30 0.49 23.27
CA ALA A 114 26.07 0.00 22.67
C ALA A 114 26.16 -0.08 21.13
N ALA A 115 26.79 0.91 20.50
CA ALA A 115 26.98 0.96 19.05
C ALA A 115 27.91 -0.16 18.55
N ILE A 116 29.02 -0.41 19.24
CA ILE A 116 29.97 -1.49 18.91
C ILE A 116 29.29 -2.85 19.10
N LEU A 117 28.68 -3.09 20.26
CA LEU A 117 28.09 -4.37 20.62
C LEU A 117 26.92 -4.74 19.69
N LEU A 118 26.12 -3.75 19.30
CA LEU A 118 24.98 -3.94 18.40
C LEU A 118 25.27 -3.61 16.95
N GLY A 119 26.54 -3.42 16.57
CA GLY A 119 26.99 -3.15 15.20
C GLY A 119 26.25 -2.00 14.50
N CYS A 120 25.78 -0.99 15.24
CA CYS A 120 24.97 0.10 14.70
C CYS A 120 25.71 1.44 14.85
N SER A 121 25.23 2.49 14.17
CA SER A 121 25.87 3.80 14.28
C SER A 121 25.61 4.42 15.66
N GLU A 122 26.61 5.08 16.25
CA GLU A 122 26.43 5.85 17.49
C GLU A 122 25.31 6.88 17.36
N ARG A 123 25.12 7.46 16.17
CA ARG A 123 24.01 8.37 15.88
C ARG A 123 22.65 7.70 16.10
N SER A 124 22.46 6.49 15.58
CA SER A 124 21.22 5.75 15.75
C SER A 124 20.94 5.44 17.23
N VAL A 125 21.98 5.08 17.99
CA VAL A 125 21.85 4.86 19.44
C VAL A 125 21.46 6.14 20.15
N ARG A 126 22.06 7.30 19.83
CA ARG A 126 21.67 8.61 20.40
C ARG A 126 20.22 8.96 20.08
N GLU A 127 19.79 8.75 18.84
CA GLU A 127 18.40 8.97 18.42
C GLU A 127 17.43 8.08 19.20
N TRP A 128 17.77 6.82 19.47
CA TRP A 128 16.91 5.92 20.26
C TRP A 128 16.89 6.26 21.75
N VAL A 129 18.03 6.67 22.33
CA VAL A 129 18.09 7.17 23.71
C VAL A 129 17.22 8.41 23.85
N HIS A 130 17.29 9.34 22.90
CA HIS A 130 16.41 10.52 22.87
C HIS A 130 14.92 10.13 22.77
N ASP A 131 14.59 9.13 21.95
CA ASP A 131 13.22 8.65 21.76
C ASP A 131 12.78 7.53 22.74
N GLN A 132 13.53 7.27 23.81
CA GLN A 132 13.30 6.15 24.74
C GLN A 132 11.86 6.08 25.27
N ALA A 133 11.29 7.23 25.66
CA ALA A 133 9.91 7.30 26.16
C ALA A 133 8.87 6.92 25.10
N LYS A 134 9.13 7.19 23.82
CA LYS A 134 8.26 6.77 22.71
C LYS A 134 8.43 5.28 22.44
N LEU A 135 9.65 4.77 22.57
CA LEU A 135 9.97 3.34 22.39
C LEU A 135 9.39 2.46 23.50
N SER A 136 9.28 2.93 24.74
CA SER A 136 8.69 2.16 25.85
C SER A 136 7.16 2.05 25.77
N HIS A 137 6.47 3.08 25.25
CA HIS A 137 5.01 3.12 25.16
C HIS A 137 4.42 2.52 23.88
N LEU A 138 5.24 2.24 22.86
CA LEU A 138 4.78 1.67 21.60
C LEU A 138 4.45 0.17 21.76
N LYS A 139 3.25 -0.19 22.24
CA LYS A 139 2.76 -1.57 22.03
C LYS A 139 2.32 -1.68 20.58
N GLY A 140 3.11 -2.37 19.75
CA GLY A 140 2.89 -2.69 18.33
C GLY A 140 1.73 -1.94 17.67
N SER A 141 2.03 -0.83 16.96
CA SER A 141 0.97 -0.12 16.25
C SER A 141 0.43 -1.02 15.12
N LYS A 142 -0.70 -1.66 15.39
CA LYS A 142 -1.56 -2.36 14.39
C LYS A 142 -2.20 -1.38 13.39
N ALA A 143 -1.88 -0.09 13.47
CA ALA A 143 -2.39 0.93 12.58
C ALA A 143 -1.44 1.22 11.41
N ARG A 144 -1.51 0.38 10.38
CA ARG A 144 -1.58 0.90 9.00
C ARG A 144 -2.20 -0.15 8.08
N LYS A 145 -3.53 -0.13 8.00
CA LYS A 145 -4.21 -0.55 6.76
C LYS A 145 -3.71 0.38 5.67
N ARG A 146 -2.71 -0.06 4.89
CA ARG A 146 -2.34 0.55 3.61
C ARG A 146 -2.96 -0.20 2.42
N ASN A 147 -3.99 -1.00 2.69
CA ASN A 147 -4.65 -1.84 1.69
C ASN A 147 -6.06 -1.36 1.32
N THR A 148 -6.57 -0.34 2.00
CA THR A 148 -7.59 0.52 1.41
C THR A 148 -6.82 1.68 0.79
N GLY A 149 -7.04 1.97 -0.50
CA GLY A 149 -6.77 3.31 -1.00
C GLY A 149 -7.56 4.34 -0.18
N ASN A 150 -7.65 5.59 -0.62
CA ASN A 150 -8.49 6.60 0.05
C ASN A 150 -9.97 6.17 0.25
N ASN A 151 -10.40 5.01 -0.26
CA ASN A 151 -11.69 4.38 -0.03
C ASN A 151 -11.97 4.21 1.48
N GLY A 152 -12.75 5.13 2.05
CA GLY A 152 -13.29 5.07 3.41
C GLY A 152 -13.25 6.39 4.19
N ALA A 153 -12.36 7.34 3.87
CA ALA A 153 -12.32 8.62 4.58
C ALA A 153 -13.56 9.48 4.25
N VAL A 154 -14.32 9.95 5.24
CA VAL A 154 -15.50 10.80 4.99
C VAL A 154 -15.08 12.03 4.18
N PRO A 155 -15.69 12.30 3.01
CA PRO A 155 -15.40 13.50 2.22
C PRO A 155 -15.70 14.76 3.04
N ILE A 156 -14.83 15.78 2.96
CA ILE A 156 -15.09 17.10 3.58
C ILE A 156 -16.18 17.87 2.80
N LEU A 157 -16.54 17.37 1.60
CA LEU A 157 -17.58 17.95 0.78
C LEU A 157 -18.95 17.84 1.48
N PRO A 158 -19.72 18.93 1.50
CA PRO A 158 -21.07 18.89 2.02
C PRO A 158 -21.97 18.07 1.10
N ASP A 159 -22.97 17.41 1.69
CA ASP A 159 -23.90 16.48 1.04
C ASP A 159 -23.27 15.58 -0.04
N ALA A 160 -22.20 14.88 0.35
CA ALA A 160 -21.46 13.99 -0.53
C ALA A 160 -22.36 12.89 -1.15
N HIS A 161 -23.40 12.45 -0.44
CA HIS A 161 -24.30 11.40 -0.94
C HIS A 161 -25.19 11.91 -2.08
N ALA A 162 -25.82 13.07 -1.93
CA ALA A 162 -26.64 13.63 -2.99
C ALA A 162 -25.79 14.02 -4.22
N LEU A 163 -24.57 14.54 -4.01
CA LEU A 163 -23.64 14.80 -5.11
C LEU A 163 -23.30 13.53 -5.89
N VAL A 164 -23.11 12.39 -5.21
CA VAL A 164 -22.87 11.10 -5.88
C VAL A 164 -24.08 10.65 -6.69
N ASN A 165 -25.30 10.86 -6.20
CA ASN A 165 -26.52 10.53 -6.95
C ASN A 165 -26.65 11.40 -8.19
N TYR A 166 -26.44 12.71 -8.05
CA TYR A 166 -26.39 13.63 -9.20
C TYR A 166 -25.35 13.20 -10.24
N MET A 167 -24.15 12.81 -9.81
CA MET A 167 -23.12 12.30 -10.72
C MET A 167 -23.50 10.99 -11.42
N LYS A 168 -24.28 10.11 -10.75
CA LYS A 168 -24.85 8.92 -11.40
C LYS A 168 -25.92 9.30 -12.42
N ASP A 169 -26.71 10.32 -12.16
CA ASP A 169 -27.77 10.78 -13.07
C ASP A 169 -27.18 11.42 -14.34
N LEU A 170 -26.10 12.20 -14.20
CA LEU A 170 -25.32 12.65 -15.36
C LEU A 170 -24.88 11.47 -16.22
N ARG A 171 -24.42 10.37 -15.61
CA ARG A 171 -24.04 9.17 -16.36
C ARG A 171 -25.22 8.46 -17.00
N ARG A 172 -26.39 8.44 -16.35
CA ARG A 172 -27.62 7.88 -16.92
C ARG A 172 -28.07 8.67 -18.16
N GLN A 173 -27.85 9.98 -18.16
CA GLN A 173 -28.13 10.88 -19.29
C GLN A 173 -26.97 10.95 -20.31
N GLU A 174 -26.00 10.03 -20.21
CA GLU A 174 -24.79 9.99 -21.06
C GLU A 174 -23.89 11.25 -21.01
N LEU A 175 -24.08 12.12 -20.02
CA LEU A 175 -23.28 13.32 -19.81
C LEU A 175 -21.94 13.01 -19.13
N PRO A 176 -20.87 13.74 -19.48
CA PRO A 176 -19.58 13.60 -18.83
C PRO A 176 -19.62 14.17 -17.41
N VAL A 177 -19.17 13.38 -16.43
CA VAL A 177 -18.98 13.89 -15.06
C VAL A 177 -17.73 14.75 -15.01
N THR A 178 -17.91 16.07 -14.88
CA THR A 178 -16.82 17.06 -14.82
C THR A 178 -16.91 17.87 -13.53
N SER A 179 -15.81 18.54 -13.18
CA SER A 179 -15.82 19.50 -12.06
C SER A 179 -16.81 20.63 -12.26
N ALA A 180 -17.11 21.03 -13.50
CA ALA A 180 -18.14 22.04 -13.77
C ALA A 180 -19.53 21.57 -13.36
N HIS A 181 -19.93 20.34 -13.73
CA HIS A 181 -21.22 19.80 -13.30
C HIS A 181 -21.30 19.64 -11.77
N MET A 182 -20.24 19.14 -11.12
CA MET A 182 -20.19 19.04 -9.66
C MET A 182 -20.27 20.43 -8.99
N MET A 183 -19.69 21.45 -9.61
CA MET A 183 -19.82 22.85 -9.21
C MET A 183 -21.17 23.47 -9.58
N GLN A 184 -22.07 22.84 -10.32
CA GLN A 184 -23.45 23.34 -10.45
C GLN A 184 -24.34 22.81 -9.34
N PHE A 185 -24.05 21.58 -8.89
CA PHE A 185 -24.74 20.96 -7.76
C PHE A 185 -24.42 21.65 -6.43
N LEU A 186 -23.14 21.89 -6.13
CA LEU A 186 -22.72 22.43 -4.84
C LEU A 186 -23.22 23.86 -4.52
N PRO A 187 -23.30 24.80 -5.48
CA PRO A 187 -23.81 26.15 -5.26
C PRO A 187 -25.28 26.25 -4.84
N LEU A 188 -26.10 25.22 -5.06
CA LEU A 188 -27.52 25.30 -4.73
C LEU A 188 -27.74 25.45 -3.22
N ASP A 189 -26.93 24.78 -2.40
CA ASP A 189 -27.16 24.74 -0.94
C ASP A 189 -25.89 25.00 -0.09
N HIS A 190 -24.71 25.20 -0.70
CA HIS A 190 -23.43 25.16 0.03
C HIS A 190 -22.42 26.28 -0.31
N MET A 191 -22.90 27.45 -0.78
CA MET A 191 -22.03 28.57 -1.18
C MET A 191 -21.08 29.05 -0.07
N ALA A 192 -21.60 29.23 1.16
CA ALA A 192 -20.78 29.66 2.29
C ALA A 192 -19.61 28.69 2.59
N TRP A 193 -19.84 27.39 2.40
CA TRP A 193 -18.79 26.38 2.55
C TRP A 193 -17.74 26.49 1.44
N ILE A 194 -18.17 26.70 0.19
CA ILE A 194 -17.27 26.86 -0.97
C ILE A 194 -16.36 28.08 -0.78
N GLU A 195 -16.93 29.21 -0.36
CA GLU A 195 -16.19 30.46 -0.12
C GLU A 195 -15.14 30.28 0.98
N ASN A 196 -15.53 29.73 2.13
CA ASN A 196 -14.61 29.44 3.23
C ASN A 196 -13.51 28.44 2.81
N TYR A 197 -13.87 27.40 2.07
CA TYR A 197 -12.91 26.42 1.57
C TYR A 197 -11.89 27.07 0.61
N MET A 198 -12.33 27.95 -0.28
CA MET A 198 -11.42 28.64 -1.20
C MET A 198 -10.52 29.64 -0.46
N ALA A 199 -11.04 30.36 0.54
CA ALA A 199 -10.28 31.33 1.33
C ALA A 199 -9.15 30.70 2.16
N THR A 200 -9.36 29.48 2.67
CA THR A 200 -8.39 28.76 3.52
C THR A 200 -7.26 28.05 2.75
N ARG A 201 -7.21 28.18 1.42
CA ARG A 201 -6.25 27.45 0.56
C ARG A 201 -5.42 28.41 -0.29
N LYS A 202 -4.11 28.14 -0.38
CA LYS A 202 -3.15 28.95 -1.17
C LYS A 202 -3.58 29.18 -2.63
N THR A 203 -4.22 28.19 -3.25
CA THR A 203 -4.78 28.30 -4.60
C THR A 203 -6.26 27.91 -4.55
N GLY A 204 -7.12 28.78 -4.01
CA GLY A 204 -8.52 28.50 -3.66
C GLY A 204 -9.30 27.70 -4.70
N TYR A 205 -9.63 28.33 -5.82
CA TYR A 205 -10.40 27.71 -6.92
C TYR A 205 -9.74 26.43 -7.46
N GLN A 206 -8.42 26.44 -7.70
CA GLN A 206 -7.71 25.25 -8.20
C GLN A 206 -7.69 24.09 -7.20
N SER A 207 -7.72 24.39 -5.90
CA SER A 207 -7.80 23.38 -4.84
C SER A 207 -9.19 22.76 -4.77
N LEU A 208 -10.23 23.57 -5.04
CA LEU A 208 -11.61 23.08 -5.17
C LEU A 208 -11.75 22.14 -6.37
N LEU A 209 -11.25 22.54 -7.55
CA LEU A 209 -11.27 21.67 -8.74
C LEU A 209 -10.57 20.33 -8.50
N ARG A 210 -9.40 20.35 -7.85
CA ARG A 210 -8.68 19.12 -7.46
C ARG A 210 -9.49 18.27 -6.50
N LEU A 211 -10.10 18.88 -5.48
CA LEU A 211 -10.97 18.17 -4.53
C LEU A 211 -12.11 17.43 -5.26
N LEU A 212 -12.79 18.11 -6.18
CA LEU A 212 -13.89 17.52 -6.96
C LEU A 212 -13.41 16.40 -7.90
N GLN A 213 -12.25 16.58 -8.55
CA GLN A 213 -11.66 15.53 -9.39
C GLN A 213 -11.28 14.29 -8.57
N HIS A 214 -10.68 14.47 -7.40
CA HIS A 214 -10.36 13.37 -6.49
C HIS A 214 -11.63 12.68 -5.97
N PHE A 215 -12.67 13.44 -5.65
CA PHE A 215 -13.97 12.92 -5.27
C PHE A 215 -14.57 12.02 -6.36
N ALA A 216 -14.62 12.52 -7.60
CA ALA A 216 -15.10 11.73 -8.74
C ALA A 216 -14.29 10.44 -8.95
N GLY A 217 -12.96 10.54 -8.94
CA GLY A 217 -12.08 9.37 -9.09
C GLY A 217 -12.28 8.35 -7.96
N ARG A 218 -12.51 8.81 -6.73
CA ARG A 218 -12.77 7.94 -5.58
C ARG A 218 -14.10 7.19 -5.68
N HIS A 219 -15.11 7.79 -6.30
CA HIS A 219 -16.40 7.15 -6.56
C HIS A 219 -16.42 6.34 -7.86
N GLY A 220 -15.25 6.07 -8.46
CA GLY A 220 -15.13 5.20 -9.63
C GLY A 220 -15.50 5.89 -10.95
N PHE A 221 -15.71 7.21 -10.96
CA PHE A 221 -15.97 7.94 -12.19
C PHE A 221 -14.64 8.16 -12.93
N SER A 222 -14.45 7.46 -14.04
CA SER A 222 -13.32 7.64 -14.94
C SER A 222 -13.63 8.67 -16.02
N LYS A 223 -12.62 9.41 -16.50
CA LYS A 223 -12.80 10.25 -17.69
C LYS A 223 -13.10 9.33 -18.88
N GLN A 224 -14.29 9.45 -19.47
CA GLN A 224 -14.64 8.68 -20.65
C GLN A 224 -13.84 9.22 -21.84
N ARG A 225 -13.09 8.35 -22.52
CA ARG A 225 -12.44 8.72 -23.77
C ARG A 225 -13.53 8.78 -24.84
N ILE A 226 -13.64 9.91 -25.54
CA ILE A 226 -14.49 10.04 -26.71
C ILE A 226 -14.02 9.01 -27.73
N TYR A 227 -14.89 8.07 -28.11
CA TYR A 227 -14.59 7.02 -29.06
C TYR A 227 -15.55 7.13 -30.23
N ARG A 228 -15.02 7.34 -31.45
CA ARG A 228 -15.80 7.66 -32.65
C ARG A 228 -16.86 6.62 -33.04
N LYS A 229 -16.74 5.36 -32.59
CA LYS A 229 -17.72 4.30 -32.90
C LYS A 229 -18.74 4.07 -31.78
N LYS A 230 -18.73 4.87 -30.72
CA LYS A 230 -19.69 4.72 -29.62
C LYS A 230 -21.04 5.29 -30.07
N LYS A 231 -22.06 4.44 -30.13
CA LYS A 231 -23.46 4.83 -30.34
C LYS A 231 -24.08 5.29 -29.01
N THR A 232 -25.09 6.15 -29.06
CA THR A 232 -25.87 6.54 -27.87
C THR A 232 -26.71 5.36 -27.38
N GLN A 233 -27.18 5.43 -26.14
CA GLN A 233 -28.10 4.43 -25.61
C GLN A 233 -29.39 4.35 -26.45
N ASP A 234 -29.92 5.48 -26.90
CA ASP A 234 -31.11 5.56 -27.75
C ASP A 234 -30.89 4.86 -29.10
N ASP A 235 -29.73 5.08 -29.74
CA ASP A 235 -29.37 4.41 -31.00
C ASP A 235 -29.28 2.89 -30.82
N LEU A 236 -28.77 2.44 -29.67
CA LEU A 236 -28.66 1.01 -29.33
C LEU A 236 -30.04 0.39 -29.07
N GLU A 237 -30.94 1.10 -28.39
CA GLU A 237 -32.32 0.65 -28.17
C GLU A 237 -33.11 0.58 -29.47
N LEU A 238 -32.98 1.58 -30.35
CA LEU A 238 -33.56 1.54 -31.69
C LEU A 238 -33.04 0.35 -32.50
N THR A 239 -31.72 0.10 -32.46
CA THR A 239 -31.13 -1.06 -33.14
C THR A 239 -31.67 -2.37 -32.58
N ARG A 240 -31.80 -2.48 -31.25
CA ARG A 240 -32.35 -3.67 -30.57
C ARG A 240 -33.81 -3.91 -30.95
N LEU A 241 -34.63 -2.87 -31.00
CA LEU A 241 -36.04 -2.94 -31.40
C LEU A 241 -36.19 -3.35 -32.87
N ALA A 242 -35.39 -2.77 -33.77
CA ALA A 242 -35.39 -3.12 -35.19
C ALA A 242 -35.03 -4.59 -35.42
N PHE A 243 -33.96 -5.08 -34.76
CA PHE A 243 -33.60 -6.48 -34.79
C PHE A 243 -34.71 -7.38 -34.23
N GLY A 244 -35.33 -6.98 -33.11
CA GLY A 244 -36.43 -7.71 -32.51
C GLY A 244 -37.61 -7.91 -33.47
N LYS A 245 -38.00 -6.84 -34.20
CA LYS A 245 -39.04 -6.93 -35.23
C LYS A 245 -38.64 -7.90 -36.35
N GLN A 246 -37.46 -7.72 -36.92
CA GLN A 246 -36.97 -8.55 -38.03
C GLN A 246 -36.87 -10.04 -37.65
N PHE A 247 -36.42 -10.34 -36.44
CA PHE A 247 -36.34 -11.72 -35.94
C PHE A 247 -37.74 -12.37 -35.85
N HIS A 248 -38.73 -11.66 -35.29
CA HIS A 248 -40.08 -12.19 -35.14
C HIS A 248 -40.82 -12.32 -36.48
N GLU A 249 -40.53 -11.43 -37.45
CA GLU A 249 -41.06 -11.53 -38.82
C GLU A 249 -40.50 -12.77 -39.55
N ASN A 250 -39.19 -13.03 -39.43
CA ASN A 250 -38.56 -14.18 -40.07
C ASN A 250 -38.90 -15.53 -39.42
N THR A 251 -39.37 -15.55 -38.17
CA THR A 251 -39.73 -16.80 -37.46
C THR A 251 -41.21 -17.15 -37.62
N ARG A 252 -42.00 -16.31 -38.30
CA ARG A 252 -43.43 -16.52 -38.58
C ARG A 252 -43.72 -16.98 -40.02
N MET A 253 -42.69 -17.22 -40.83
CA MET A 253 -42.78 -18.01 -42.07
C MET A 253 -42.42 -19.47 -41.78
#